data_AF-A0A645D072-F1
#
_entry.id   AF-A0A645D072-F1
#
_cell.length_a   1.000
_cell.length_b   1.000
_cell.length_c   1.000
_cell.angle_alpha   90.00
_cell.angle_beta   90.00
_cell.angle_gamma   90.00
#
_symmetry.space_group_name_H-M   'P 1'
#
loop_
_entity.id
_entity.type
_entity.pdbx_description
1 polymer ?
#
loop_
_entity_poly.entity_id
_entity_poly.type
_entity_poly.pdbx_seq_one_letter_code
_entity_poly.pdbx_strand_id
1 'polypeptide(L)' 'MAAFRTKLEALDTIDAPSIKSLLKSITKELKLGGKKVFMPIRIAITGKMHGPDLDKIIPLIGRERILKRVEIILGKL' A
#
# COMPACT_ATOMS: atom_id res chain seq x y z
N MET A 1 0.40 -1.84 -8.45
CA MET A 1 0.76 -2.84 -7.42
C MET A 1 2.25 -3.10 -7.30
N ALA A 2 2.98 -3.35 -8.39
CA ALA A 2 4.43 -3.57 -8.34
C ALA A 2 5.19 -2.43 -7.62
N ALA A 3 4.95 -1.17 -8.00
CA ALA A 3 5.55 -0.01 -7.34
C ALA A 3 5.25 0.08 -5.83
N PHE A 4 4.05 -0.34 -5.41
CA PHE A 4 3.70 -0.39 -3.98
C PHE A 4 4.51 -1.45 -3.24
N ARG A 5 4.63 -2.67 -3.80
CA ARG A 5 5.45 -3.76 -3.25
C ARG A 5 6.90 -3.31 -3.05
N THR A 6 7.54 -2.83 -4.12
CA THR A 6 8.96 -2.46 -4.11
C THR A 6 9.25 -1.35 -3.09
N LYS A 7 8.41 -0.30 -3.05
CA LYS A 7 8.62 0.80 -2.09
C LYS A 7 8.33 0.36 -0.65
N LEU A 8 7.37 -0.52 -0.43
CA LEU A 8 7.04 -1.01 0.91
C LEU A 8 8.16 -1.90 1.46
N GLU A 9 8.77 -2.70 0.59
CA GLU A 9 9.92 -3.55 0.89
C GLU A 9 11.17 -2.71 1.24
N ALA A 10 11.36 -1.59 0.53
CA ALA A 10 12.48 -0.67 0.72
C ALA A 10 12.30 0.34 1.88
N LEU A 11 11.17 0.34 2.59
CA LEU A 11 10.99 1.20 3.76
C LEU A 11 11.77 0.65 4.96
N ASP A 12 12.41 1.54 5.73
CA ASP A 12 13.04 1.14 6.99
C ASP A 12 11.99 0.91 8.08
N THR A 13 11.08 1.89 8.27
CA THR A 13 10.00 1.82 9.27
C THR A 13 8.62 1.72 8.61
N ILE A 14 7.70 1.03 9.29
CA ILE A 14 6.29 0.93 8.86
C ILE A 14 5.38 1.69 9.83
N ASP A 15 5.42 3.01 9.74
CA ASP A 15 4.61 3.94 10.53
C ASP A 15 3.71 4.82 9.64
N ALA A 16 2.78 5.55 10.25
CA ALA A 16 1.85 6.38 9.50
C ALA A 16 2.54 7.46 8.63
N PRO A 17 3.53 8.23 9.13
CA PRO A 17 4.26 9.18 8.30
C PRO A 17 4.92 8.54 7.07
N SER A 18 5.60 7.41 7.24
CA SER A 18 6.34 6.71 6.19
C SER A 18 5.39 6.15 5.13
N ILE A 19 4.29 5.54 5.55
CA ILE A 19 3.26 5.03 4.63
C ILE A 19 2.58 6.17 3.87
N LYS A 20 2.26 7.28 4.54
CA LYS A 20 1.67 8.46 3.88
C LYS A 20 2.61 9.03 2.81
N SER A 21 3.91 9.10 3.11
CA SER A 21 4.94 9.52 2.16
C SER A 21 5.04 8.57 0.96
N LEU A 22 5.09 7.26 1.22
CA LEU A 22 5.12 6.22 0.20
C LEU A 22 3.91 6.34 -0.75
N LEU A 23 2.70 6.44 -0.20
CA LEU A 23 1.47 6.55 -0.98
C LEU A 23 1.45 7.81 -1.84
N LYS A 24 1.90 8.96 -1.29
CA LYS A 24 2.06 10.20 -2.06
C LYS A 24 3.09 10.03 -3.20
N SER A 25 4.22 9.38 -2.94
CA SER A 25 5.25 9.16 -3.96
C SER A 25 4.69 8.37 -5.15
N ILE A 26 3.88 7.33 -4.91
CA ILE A 26 3.25 6.52 -5.96
C ILE A 26 2.25 7.35 -6.76
N THR A 27 1.44 8.19 -6.10
CA THR A 27 0.50 9.07 -6.82
C THR A 27 1.21 10.04 -7.76
N LYS A 28 2.36 10.60 -7.33
CA LYS A 28 3.19 11.50 -8.12
C LYS A 28 3.84 10.78 -9.29
N GLU A 29 4.41 9.61 -9.05
CA GLU A 29 5.09 8.77 -10.05
C GLU A 29 4.13 8.33 -11.17
N LEU A 30 2.94 7.86 -10.81
CA LEU A 30 1.94 7.41 -11.77
C LEU A 30 1.12 8.56 -12.38
N LYS A 31 1.29 9.80 -11.89
CA LYS A 31 0.46 10.96 -12.26
C LYS A 31 -1.05 10.68 -12.14
N LEU A 32 -1.42 9.89 -11.12
CA LEU A 32 -2.80 9.50 -10.85
C LEU A 32 -3.32 10.21 -9.61
N GLY A 33 -4.61 10.59 -9.63
CA GLY A 33 -5.28 11.10 -8.44
C GLY A 33 -5.31 10.07 -7.30
N GLY A 34 -5.23 10.53 -6.05
CA GLY A 34 -5.10 9.68 -4.86
C GLY A 34 -6.10 8.51 -4.80
N LYS A 35 -7.37 8.74 -5.16
CA LYS A 35 -8.40 7.69 -5.20
C LYS A 35 -8.01 6.51 -6.12
N LYS A 36 -7.40 6.78 -7.28
CA LYS A 36 -6.98 5.74 -8.25
C LYS A 36 -5.79 4.91 -7.75
N VAL A 37 -5.07 5.36 -6.72
CA VAL A 37 -3.96 4.61 -6.10
C VAL A 37 -4.41 3.97 -4.79
N PHE A 38 -5.08 4.72 -3.93
CA PHE A 38 -5.43 4.29 -2.58
C PHE A 38 -6.54 3.22 -2.61
N MET A 39 -7.54 3.36 -3.50
CA MET A 39 -8.64 2.41 -3.55
C MET A 39 -8.19 1.00 -3.97
N PRO A 40 -7.39 0.81 -5.04
CA PRO A 40 -6.85 -0.52 -5.38
C PRO A 40 -5.97 -1.11 -4.27
N ILE A 41 -5.10 -0.30 -3.65
CA ILE A 41 -4.26 -0.75 -2.54
C ILE A 41 -5.11 -1.18 -1.35
N ARG A 42 -6.17 -0.42 -1.01
CA ARG A 42 -7.09 -0.79 0.08
C ARG A 42 -7.73 -2.14 -0.18
N ILE A 43 -8.33 -2.34 -1.35
CA ILE A 43 -9.00 -3.59 -1.70
C ILE A 43 -8.01 -4.76 -1.61
N ALA A 44 -6.79 -4.57 -2.10
CA ALA A 44 -5.76 -5.59 -2.05
C ALA A 44 -5.36 -6.01 -0.64
N ILE A 45 -5.28 -5.06 0.28
CA ILE A 45 -4.79 -5.35 1.63
C ILE A 45 -5.91 -5.62 2.63
N THR A 46 -7.16 -5.19 2.39
CA THR A 46 -8.27 -5.39 3.34
C THR A 46 -9.45 -6.17 2.78
N GLY A 47 -9.54 -6.34 1.46
CA GLY A 47 -10.74 -6.87 0.80
C GLY A 47 -11.95 -5.92 0.83
N LYS A 48 -11.80 -4.69 1.34
CA LYS A 48 -12.90 -3.72 1.49
C LYS A 48 -12.69 -2.48 0.65
N MET A 49 -13.76 -1.90 0.12
CA MET A 49 -13.71 -0.63 -0.63
C MET A 49 -13.54 0.59 0.28
N HIS A 50 -14.05 0.50 1.52
CA HIS A 50 -14.04 1.58 2.51
C HIS A 50 -13.36 1.15 3.80
N GLY A 51 -12.99 2.13 4.62
CA GLY A 51 -12.37 1.90 5.92
C GLY A 51 -11.47 3.08 6.33
N PRO A 52 -10.74 2.93 7.44
CA PRO A 52 -9.82 3.95 7.92
C PRO A 52 -8.71 4.26 6.91
N ASP A 53 -7.96 5.32 7.21
CA ASP A 53 -6.87 5.77 6.36
C ASP A 53 -5.77 4.70 6.22
N LEU A 54 -5.22 4.58 5.00
CA LEU A 54 -4.23 3.55 4.69
C LEU A 54 -2.96 3.66 5.54
N ASP A 55 -2.53 4.90 5.82
CA ASP A 55 -1.39 5.19 6.68
C ASP A 55 -1.60 4.75 8.13
N LYS A 56 -2.85 4.65 8.59
CA LYS A 56 -3.16 4.12 9.92
C LYS A 56 -3.27 2.60 9.95
N ILE A 57 -3.85 1.97 8.92
CA ILE A 57 -4.09 0.53 8.95
C ILE A 57 -2.88 -0.31 8.55
N ILE A 58 -2.02 0.19 7.65
CA ILE A 58 -0.87 -0.59 7.14
C ILE A 58 0.11 -0.92 8.28
N PRO A 59 0.48 0.01 9.18
CA PRO A 59 1.30 -0.30 10.35
C PRO A 59 0.69 -1.38 11.26
N LEU A 60 -0.64 -1.38 11.43
CA LEU A 60 -1.35 -2.34 12.29
C LEU A 60 -1.38 -3.76 11.70
N ILE A 61 -1.42 -3.88 10.37
CA ILE A 61 -1.40 -5.18 9.69
C ILE A 61 0.03 -5.75 9.65
N GLY A 62 1.04 -4.88 9.52
CA GLY A 62 2.45 -5.26 9.46
C GLY A 62 2.93 -5.58 8.04
N ARG A 63 4.24 -5.38 7.81
CA ARG A 63 4.89 -5.44 6.49
C ARG A 63 4.69 -6.79 5.79
N GLU A 64 5.04 -7.87 6.47
CA GLU A 64 5.04 -9.22 5.90
C GLU A 64 3.66 -9.63 5.38
N ARG A 65 2.61 -9.39 6.17
CA ARG A 65 1.23 -9.72 5.78
C ARG A 65 0.78 -8.91 4.56
N ILE A 66 1.17 -7.63 4.48
CA ILE A 66 0.85 -6.79 3.33
C ILE A 66 1.59 -7.29 2.08
N LEU A 67 2.89 -7.56 2.18
CA LEU A 67 3.68 -8.07 1.05
C LEU A 67 3.11 -9.38 0.52
N LYS A 68 2.78 -10.33 1.39
CA LYS A 68 2.14 -11.60 1.00
C LYS A 68 0.83 -11.38 0.25
N ARG A 69 -0.05 -10.48 0.73
CA ARG A 69 -1.32 -10.14 0.04
C ARG A 69 -1.06 -9.52 -1.33
N VAL A 70 -0.07 -8.64 -1.45
CA VAL A 70 0.28 -7.98 -2.70
C VAL A 70 0.88 -8.96 -3.71
N GLU A 71 1.67 -9.94 -3.26
CA GLU A 71 2.26 -10.98 -4.12
C GLU A 71 1.21 -11.91 -4.73
N ILE A 72 0.19 -12.30 -3.96
CA ILE A 72 -0.96 -13.06 -4.49
C ILE A 72 -1.63 -12.29 -5.64
N ILE A 73 -1.83 -10.98 -5.48
CA ILE A 73 -2.48 -10.14 -6.50
C ILE A 73 -1.59 -9.94 -7.73
N LEU A 74 -0.27 -10.00 -7.57
CA LEU A 74 0.68 -9.95 -8.67
C LEU A 74 0.88 -11.30 -9.37
N GLY A 75 0.26 -12.39 -8.89
CA GLY A 75 0.45 -13.74 -9.43
C GLY A 75 1.87 -14.27 -9.21
N LYS A 76 2.54 -13.85 -8.12
CA LYS A 76 3.92 -14.25 -7.78
C LYS A 76 3.99 -15.32 -6.68
N LEU A 77 2.85 -15.88 -6.30
CA LEU A 77 2.65 -16.90 -5.26
C LEU A 77 1.82 -18.04 -5.83
#